data_AF-A0A662M6K3-F1
#
_entry.id   AF-A0A662M6K3-F1
#
_cell.length_a   1.000
_cell.length_b   1.000
_cell.length_c   1.000
_cell.angle_alpha   90.00
_cell.angle_beta   90.00
_cell.angle_gamma   90.00
#
_symmetry.space_group_name_H-M   'P 1'
#
loop_
_entity.id
_entity.type
_entity.pdbx_description
1 polymer ?
#
loop_
_entity_poly.entity_id
_entity_poly.type
_entity_poly.pdbx_seq_one_letter_code
_entity_poly.pdbx_strand_id
1 'polypeptide(L)'
;MAGRISSNEVVIDNPSEAIRNYNKGYFGRMVGETLHLHLIEATFLVEIGRVEVERDGKTVTLNELMDMGIKVHPNFEISYLVFRDLRQRGYVVRIPQDGEDGFDLYPRGGAPHSHSPTYLVKAISERSPFLILRISDWINGIGKRKLMLGIADEEGDLTYYSVKFFRMRGKMKEEESYEGNITVMGDRSMVWDEELSKKLQENFIGRTFEENVVQLSLMETAYLVEKGATAMKGNKKLSLKSFIKYAKKIQPDIERRLYAYKDLRSSGLIPKTGFKFGSHFRVYREHIGEGHAPYLVHVIPENYKSTWTEISRAVRLANSVRKQMIFAIAGSGIDYIRIKRMTP
;
A
#
# COMPACT_ATOMS: atom_id res chain seq x y z
N MET A 1 -16.14 0.82 -39.94
CA MET A 1 -16.53 2.20 -39.55
C MET A 1 -15.30 2.93 -39.08
N ALA A 2 -14.84 3.91 -39.86
CA ALA A 2 -13.52 4.50 -39.68
C ALA A 2 -13.51 5.69 -38.70
N GLY A 3 -12.79 5.55 -37.59
CA GLY A 3 -12.17 6.70 -36.93
C GLY A 3 -10.90 7.12 -37.67
N ARG A 4 -10.51 8.38 -37.59
CA ARG A 4 -9.29 8.92 -38.20
C ARG A 4 -8.25 9.21 -37.14
N ILE A 5 -6.99 8.90 -37.43
CA ILE A 5 -5.88 9.22 -36.55
C ILE A 5 -5.57 10.72 -36.59
N SER A 6 -5.48 11.34 -35.41
CA SER A 6 -5.00 12.71 -35.23
C SER A 6 -3.92 12.71 -34.15
N SER A 7 -2.65 12.87 -34.53
CA SER A 7 -1.44 12.90 -33.66
C SER A 7 -1.42 11.94 -32.45
N ASN A 8 -2.16 12.25 -31.38
CA ASN A 8 -2.21 11.49 -30.12
C ASN A 8 -3.61 10.92 -29.78
N GLU A 9 -4.55 10.93 -30.71
CA GLU A 9 -5.93 10.47 -30.51
C GLU A 9 -6.53 9.89 -31.80
N VAL A 10 -7.67 9.22 -31.65
CA VAL A 10 -8.51 8.77 -32.77
C VAL A 10 -9.83 9.50 -32.72
N VAL A 11 -10.21 10.15 -33.83
CA VAL A 11 -11.43 10.93 -33.94
C VAL A 11 -12.47 10.16 -34.74
N ILE A 12 -13.68 9.99 -34.19
CA ILE A 12 -14.82 9.42 -34.90
C ILE A 12 -15.73 10.56 -35.35
N ASP A 13 -15.76 10.79 -36.66
CA ASP A 13 -16.53 11.90 -37.27
C ASP A 13 -17.98 11.52 -37.58
N ASN A 14 -18.33 10.23 -37.57
CA ASN A 14 -19.70 9.78 -37.79
C ASN A 14 -20.55 10.04 -36.52
N PRO A 15 -21.60 10.90 -36.57
CA PRO A 15 -22.32 11.32 -35.36
C PRO A 15 -23.04 10.18 -34.64
N SER A 16 -23.66 9.25 -35.38
CA SER A 16 -24.36 8.10 -34.79
C SER A 16 -23.40 7.19 -34.04
N GLU A 17 -22.20 6.99 -34.58
CA GLU A 17 -21.14 6.20 -33.95
C GLU A 17 -20.49 6.88 -32.76
N ALA A 18 -20.21 8.18 -32.88
CA ALA A 18 -19.73 9.01 -31.78
C ALA A 18 -20.68 8.90 -30.59
N ILE A 19 -21.98 9.13 -30.80
CA ILE A 19 -23.03 9.03 -29.78
C ILE A 19 -23.11 7.62 -29.19
N ARG A 20 -23.06 6.56 -30.02
CA ARG A 20 -23.15 5.17 -29.55
C ARG A 20 -21.98 4.80 -28.65
N ASN A 21 -20.76 5.15 -29.02
CA ASN A 21 -19.56 4.84 -28.25
C ASN A 21 -19.46 5.68 -26.97
N TYR A 22 -19.89 6.94 -27.03
CA TYR A 22 -19.92 7.83 -25.88
C TYR A 22 -21.03 7.47 -24.89
N ASN A 23 -22.30 7.37 -25.31
CA ASN A 23 -23.43 7.22 -24.38
C ASN A 23 -23.56 5.81 -23.81
N LYS A 24 -23.28 4.77 -24.61
CA LYS A 24 -23.41 3.37 -24.15
C LYS A 24 -22.10 2.80 -23.63
N GLY A 25 -20.97 3.24 -24.20
CA GLY A 25 -19.64 2.74 -23.85
C GLY A 25 -18.85 3.63 -22.90
N TYR A 26 -19.24 4.90 -22.76
CA TYR A 26 -18.53 5.92 -21.97
C TYR A 26 -17.06 6.09 -22.36
N PHE A 27 -16.74 5.87 -23.63
CA PHE A 27 -15.40 6.09 -24.19
C PHE A 27 -15.23 7.54 -24.63
N GLY A 28 -14.02 8.06 -24.55
CA GLY A 28 -13.60 9.31 -25.19
C GLY A 28 -14.32 10.57 -24.71
N ARG A 29 -14.20 11.63 -25.50
CA ARG A 29 -14.81 12.93 -25.23
C ARG A 29 -15.50 13.44 -26.49
N MET A 30 -16.72 13.92 -26.33
CA MET A 30 -17.41 14.65 -27.41
C MET A 30 -16.80 16.05 -27.56
N VAL A 31 -16.44 16.41 -28.79
CA VAL A 31 -16.03 17.77 -29.18
C VAL A 31 -16.91 18.18 -30.36
N GLY A 32 -17.96 18.97 -30.09
CA GLY A 32 -19.01 19.17 -31.08
C GLY A 32 -19.73 17.84 -31.38
N GLU A 33 -19.73 17.44 -32.65
CA GLU A 33 -20.37 16.19 -33.12
C GLU A 33 -19.39 15.01 -33.25
N THR A 34 -18.09 15.24 -33.02
CA THR A 34 -17.07 14.19 -33.14
C THR A 34 -16.71 13.60 -31.77
N LEU A 35 -16.34 12.32 -31.77
CA LEU A 35 -15.84 11.65 -30.57
C LEU A 35 -14.31 11.50 -30.66
N HIS A 36 -13.62 12.08 -29.69
CA HIS A 36 -12.18 12.00 -29.53
C HIS A 36 -11.84 10.88 -28.55
N LEU A 37 -11.12 9.86 -29.02
CA LEU A 37 -10.69 8.70 -28.24
C LEU A 37 -9.21 8.81 -27.93
N HIS A 38 -8.85 8.59 -26.67
CA HIS A 38 -7.44 8.36 -26.32
C HIS A 38 -6.93 7.09 -27.01
N LEU A 39 -5.63 7.01 -27.34
CA LEU A 39 -5.06 5.84 -28.04
C LEU A 39 -5.34 4.51 -27.32
N ILE A 40 -5.32 4.49 -25.99
CA ILE A 40 -5.69 3.32 -25.18
C ILE A 40 -7.15 2.89 -25.45
N GLU A 41 -8.08 3.84 -25.49
CA GLU A 41 -9.50 3.56 -25.73
C GLU A 41 -9.73 3.10 -27.17
N ALA A 42 -9.09 3.75 -28.14
CA ALA A 42 -9.18 3.39 -29.55
C ALA A 42 -8.62 1.99 -29.80
N THR A 43 -7.45 1.68 -29.22
CA THR A 43 -6.82 0.35 -29.28
C THR A 43 -7.77 -0.72 -28.75
N PHE A 44 -8.39 -0.50 -27.59
CA PHE A 44 -9.36 -1.43 -27.03
C PHE A 44 -10.60 -1.59 -27.93
N LEU A 45 -11.14 -0.50 -28.46
CA LEU A 45 -12.32 -0.54 -29.34
C LEU A 45 -12.05 -1.26 -30.66
N VAL A 46 -10.83 -1.15 -31.20
CA VAL A 46 -10.37 -1.88 -32.38
C VAL A 46 -10.15 -3.36 -32.06
N GLU A 47 -9.53 -3.68 -30.91
CA GLU A 47 -9.34 -5.06 -30.45
C GLU A 47 -10.67 -5.82 -30.38
N ILE A 48 -11.72 -5.19 -29.83
CA ILE A 48 -13.05 -5.82 -29.72
C ILE A 48 -13.89 -5.71 -31.00
N GLY A 49 -13.34 -5.20 -32.11
CA GLY A 49 -14.02 -5.07 -33.40
C GLY A 49 -15.16 -4.05 -33.42
N ARG A 50 -15.19 -3.10 -32.49
CA ARG A 50 -16.26 -2.10 -32.36
C ARG A 50 -16.01 -0.83 -33.19
N VAL A 51 -14.74 -0.53 -33.46
CA VAL A 51 -14.30 0.62 -34.27
C VAL A 51 -13.22 0.14 -35.24
N GLU A 52 -13.23 0.62 -36.47
CA GLU A 52 -12.09 0.51 -37.38
C GLU A 52 -11.39 1.86 -37.42
N VAL A 53 -10.09 1.89 -37.61
CA VAL A 53 -9.32 3.14 -37.68
C VAL A 53 -8.66 3.23 -39.03
N GLU A 54 -8.64 4.42 -39.62
CA GLU A 54 -8.00 4.70 -40.90
C GLU A 54 -6.99 5.85 -40.79
N ARG A 55 -5.94 5.75 -41.60
CA ARG A 55 -4.94 6.79 -41.81
C ARG A 55 -4.58 6.82 -43.29
N ASP A 56 -4.69 7.99 -43.92
CA ASP A 56 -4.39 8.20 -45.34
C ASP A 56 -5.11 7.19 -46.28
N GLY A 57 -6.37 6.87 -45.96
CA GLY A 57 -7.21 5.93 -46.72
C GLY A 57 -6.87 4.45 -46.53
N LYS A 58 -5.99 4.10 -45.59
CA LYS A 58 -5.65 2.71 -45.23
C LYS A 58 -6.13 2.38 -43.83
N THR A 59 -6.68 1.18 -43.66
CA THR A 59 -7.03 0.64 -42.33
C THR A 59 -5.76 0.46 -41.50
N VAL A 60 -5.82 0.95 -40.26
CA VAL A 60 -4.77 0.83 -39.26
C VAL A 60 -5.05 -0.41 -38.43
N THR A 61 -4.06 -1.28 -38.36
CA THR A 61 -4.11 -2.52 -37.59
C THR A 61 -3.96 -2.27 -36.09
N LEU A 62 -4.37 -3.25 -35.27
CA LEU A 62 -4.15 -3.21 -33.83
C LEU A 62 -2.65 -3.03 -33.48
N ASN A 63 -1.77 -3.72 -34.21
CA ASN A 63 -0.32 -3.61 -34.00
C ASN A 63 0.17 -2.18 -34.25
N GLU A 64 -0.27 -1.53 -35.33
CA GLU A 64 0.12 -0.15 -35.62
C GLU A 64 -0.41 0.84 -34.56
N LEU A 65 -1.62 0.64 -34.03
CA LEU A 65 -2.14 1.46 -32.92
C LEU A 65 -1.34 1.27 -31.63
N MET A 66 -0.95 0.04 -31.31
CA MET A 66 -0.08 -0.27 -30.17
C MET A 66 1.29 0.41 -30.31
N ASP A 67 1.92 0.27 -31.48
CA ASP A 67 3.20 0.92 -31.79
C ASP A 67 3.13 2.44 -31.69
N MET A 68 2.01 3.03 -32.12
CA MET A 68 1.75 4.45 -31.96
C MET A 68 1.60 4.85 -30.49
N GLY A 69 0.83 4.08 -29.72
CA GLY A 69 0.65 4.29 -28.29
C GLY A 69 1.98 4.27 -27.52
N ILE A 70 2.83 3.27 -27.77
CA ILE A 70 4.15 3.11 -27.15
C ILE A 70 5.07 4.29 -27.46
N LYS A 71 5.01 4.83 -28.69
CA LYS A 71 5.83 5.99 -29.09
C LYS A 71 5.41 7.29 -28.40
N VAL A 72 4.12 7.45 -28.09
CA VAL A 72 3.55 8.70 -27.56
C VAL A 72 3.47 8.69 -26.03
N HIS A 73 3.16 7.55 -25.41
CA HIS A 73 2.91 7.45 -23.97
C HIS A 73 3.89 6.49 -23.28
N PRO A 74 4.67 6.96 -22.31
CA PRO A 74 5.44 6.07 -21.44
C PRO A 74 4.52 5.07 -20.72
N ASN A 75 4.90 3.79 -20.67
CA ASN A 75 4.10 2.70 -20.08
C ASN A 75 2.73 2.48 -20.74
N PHE A 76 2.59 2.80 -22.04
CA PHE A 76 1.35 2.59 -22.77
C PHE A 76 0.85 1.15 -22.65
N GLU A 77 1.72 0.17 -22.83
CA GLU A 77 1.43 -1.25 -22.80
C GLU A 77 0.87 -1.69 -21.44
N ILE A 78 1.47 -1.23 -20.35
CA ILE A 78 1.01 -1.53 -18.98
C ILE A 78 -0.36 -0.89 -18.72
N SER A 79 -0.50 0.36 -19.15
CA SER A 79 -1.75 1.12 -19.03
C SER A 79 -2.87 0.45 -19.82
N TYR A 80 -2.59 0.01 -21.04
CA TYR A 80 -3.52 -0.70 -21.89
C TYR A 80 -3.93 -2.05 -21.29
N LEU A 81 -3.00 -2.86 -20.77
CA LEU A 81 -3.33 -4.13 -20.11
C LEU A 81 -4.33 -3.93 -18.94
N VAL A 82 -4.06 -2.96 -18.07
CA VAL A 82 -4.94 -2.64 -16.94
C VAL A 82 -6.30 -2.11 -17.42
N PHE A 83 -6.30 -1.19 -18.39
CA PHE A 83 -7.54 -0.66 -18.97
C PHE A 83 -8.39 -1.77 -19.58
N ARG A 84 -7.76 -2.63 -20.39
CA ARG A 84 -8.38 -3.77 -21.09
C ARG A 84 -9.02 -4.74 -20.10
N ASP A 85 -8.30 -5.18 -19.07
CA ASP A 85 -8.83 -6.11 -18.07
C ASP A 85 -10.03 -5.51 -17.33
N LEU A 86 -9.95 -4.24 -16.88
CA LEU A 86 -11.06 -3.57 -16.22
C LEU A 86 -12.29 -3.41 -17.14
N ARG A 87 -12.09 -3.05 -18.40
CA ARG A 87 -13.19 -2.95 -19.39
C ARG A 87 -13.80 -4.31 -19.70
N GLN A 88 -13.00 -5.37 -19.84
CA GLN A 88 -13.49 -6.74 -20.05
C GLN A 88 -14.28 -7.26 -18.84
N ARG A 89 -13.96 -6.81 -17.62
CA ARG A 89 -14.75 -7.07 -16.41
C ARG A 89 -16.07 -6.29 -16.33
N GLY A 90 -16.35 -5.43 -17.32
CA GLY A 90 -17.57 -4.64 -17.42
C GLY A 90 -17.54 -3.32 -16.63
N TYR A 91 -16.37 -2.85 -16.21
CA TYR A 91 -16.25 -1.55 -15.57
C TYR A 91 -16.31 -0.41 -16.58
N VAL A 92 -16.78 0.76 -16.13
CA VAL A 92 -16.56 2.02 -16.84
C VAL A 92 -15.23 2.60 -16.37
N VAL A 93 -14.31 2.79 -17.32
CA VAL A 93 -12.95 3.30 -17.11
C VAL A 93 -12.76 4.55 -17.97
N ARG A 94 -12.49 5.70 -17.35
CA ARG A 94 -12.30 6.98 -18.02
C ARG A 94 -10.84 7.42 -17.90
N ILE A 95 -10.31 8.02 -18.96
CA ILE A 95 -8.97 8.63 -18.97
C ILE A 95 -9.16 10.15 -18.76
N PRO A 96 -8.60 10.74 -17.69
CA PRO A 96 -8.69 12.19 -17.44
C PRO A 96 -8.05 13.01 -18.57
N GLN A 97 -8.61 14.19 -18.86
CA GLN A 97 -8.18 15.02 -19.99
C GLN A 97 -6.82 15.68 -19.80
N ASP A 98 -6.41 15.93 -18.55
CA ASP A 98 -5.18 16.65 -18.24
C ASP A 98 -3.94 15.75 -18.33
N GLY A 99 -4.09 14.52 -18.85
CA GLY A 99 -2.99 13.57 -18.94
C GLY A 99 -2.47 13.13 -17.57
N GLU A 100 -3.30 13.22 -16.52
CA GLU A 100 -2.97 12.60 -15.24
C GLU A 100 -2.69 11.12 -15.47
N ASP A 101 -1.51 10.68 -15.06
CA ASP A 101 -1.12 9.27 -15.01
C ASP A 101 -2.24 8.47 -14.29
N GLY A 102 -2.92 7.56 -15.01
CA GLY A 102 -3.96 6.69 -14.44
C GLY A 102 -5.37 6.84 -15.00
N PHE A 103 -6.33 6.17 -14.34
CA PHE A 103 -7.72 6.05 -14.80
C PHE A 103 -8.73 6.32 -13.71
N ASP A 104 -9.84 6.95 -14.08
CA ASP A 104 -11.03 7.01 -13.24
C ASP A 104 -11.87 5.75 -13.44
N LEU A 105 -11.99 4.97 -12.37
CA LEU A 105 -12.79 3.75 -12.33
C LEU A 105 -14.09 3.98 -11.58
N TYR A 106 -15.20 3.76 -12.26
CA TYR A 106 -16.54 3.91 -11.72
C TYR A 106 -16.97 2.67 -10.93
N PRO A 107 -17.91 2.81 -9.98
CA PRO A 107 -18.46 1.64 -9.29
C PRO A 107 -19.13 0.71 -10.30
N ARG A 108 -19.19 -0.59 -9.98
CA ARG A 108 -19.79 -1.59 -10.87
C ARG A 108 -21.26 -1.24 -11.16
N GLY A 109 -21.63 -1.21 -12.44
CA GLY A 109 -22.94 -0.77 -12.90
C GLY A 109 -23.18 0.76 -12.85
N GLY A 110 -22.21 1.53 -12.33
CA GLY A 110 -22.25 2.98 -12.32
C GLY A 110 -21.83 3.60 -13.66
N ALA A 111 -22.24 4.85 -13.86
CA ALA A 111 -21.98 5.60 -15.08
C ALA A 111 -21.61 7.07 -14.78
N PRO A 112 -20.88 7.76 -15.67
CA PRO A 112 -20.42 9.14 -15.46
C PRO A 112 -21.51 10.17 -15.18
N HIS A 113 -22.71 9.98 -15.74
CA HIS A 113 -23.83 10.91 -15.55
C HIS A 113 -24.55 10.75 -14.20
N SER A 114 -24.34 9.63 -13.50
CA SER A 114 -25.08 9.29 -12.28
C SER A 114 -24.18 8.99 -11.06
N HIS A 115 -22.88 8.80 -11.27
CA HIS A 115 -21.95 8.41 -10.23
C HIS A 115 -20.64 9.18 -10.35
N SER A 116 -19.96 9.38 -9.23
CA SER A 116 -18.54 9.78 -9.22
C SER A 116 -17.63 8.56 -9.35
N PRO A 117 -16.40 8.73 -9.90
CA PRO A 117 -15.38 7.68 -9.86
C PRO A 117 -15.13 7.19 -8.42
N THR A 118 -15.04 5.87 -8.24
CA THR A 118 -14.72 5.26 -6.95
C THR A 118 -13.23 5.13 -6.73
N TYR A 119 -12.47 4.82 -7.78
CA TYR A 119 -11.03 4.67 -7.71
C TYR A 119 -10.32 5.56 -8.72
N LEU A 120 -9.16 6.08 -8.31
CA LEU A 120 -8.07 6.37 -9.22
C LEU A 120 -7.25 5.09 -9.36
N VAL A 121 -7.10 4.59 -10.58
CA VAL A 121 -6.30 3.41 -10.91
C VAL A 121 -4.95 3.86 -11.45
N LYS A 122 -3.86 3.39 -10.87
CA LYS A 122 -2.50 3.56 -11.41
C LYS A 122 -2.01 2.23 -11.98
N ALA A 123 -1.61 2.23 -13.24
CA ALA A 123 -1.03 1.07 -13.91
C ALA A 123 0.49 1.09 -13.75
N ILE A 124 1.08 -0.01 -13.27
CA ILE A 124 2.50 -0.03 -12.89
C ILE A 124 3.13 -1.36 -13.31
N SER A 125 4.30 -1.31 -13.96
CA SER A 125 5.10 -2.50 -14.22
C SER A 125 5.70 -3.01 -12.91
N GLU A 126 5.75 -4.32 -12.70
CA GLU A 126 6.44 -4.92 -11.55
C GLU A 126 7.93 -4.54 -11.48
N ARG A 127 8.54 -4.21 -12.62
CA ARG A 127 9.94 -3.79 -12.74
C ARG A 127 10.16 -2.33 -12.33
N SER A 128 9.08 -1.56 -12.20
CA SER A 128 9.17 -0.19 -11.70
C SER A 128 9.60 -0.17 -10.23
N PRO A 129 10.39 0.83 -9.79
CA PRO A 129 10.70 0.96 -8.38
C PRO A 129 9.42 1.26 -7.56
N PHE A 130 9.32 0.63 -6.40
CA PHE A 130 8.37 1.01 -5.36
C PHE A 130 8.96 2.17 -4.56
N LEU A 131 8.24 3.28 -4.50
CA LEU A 131 8.62 4.48 -3.75
C LEU A 131 7.45 4.86 -2.83
N ILE A 132 7.64 4.80 -1.51
CA ILE A 132 6.53 5.08 -0.58
C ILE A 132 6.04 6.53 -0.70
N LEU A 133 6.94 7.49 -0.94
CA LEU A 133 6.59 8.90 -1.15
C LEU A 133 5.61 9.08 -2.31
N ARG A 134 5.87 8.44 -3.46
CA ARG A 134 4.98 8.50 -4.63
C ARG A 134 3.59 7.95 -4.30
N ILE A 135 3.52 6.90 -3.49
CA ILE A 135 2.24 6.34 -3.02
C ILE A 135 1.50 7.34 -2.13
N SER A 136 2.21 7.98 -1.19
CA SER A 136 1.64 9.02 -0.33
C SER A 136 1.12 10.21 -1.14
N ASP A 137 1.89 10.68 -2.12
CA ASP A 137 1.51 11.80 -3.00
C ASP A 137 0.23 11.48 -3.77
N TRP A 138 0.14 10.26 -4.32
CA TRP A 138 -1.09 9.81 -4.98
C TRP A 138 -2.26 9.80 -4.01
N ILE A 139 -2.14 9.19 -2.82
CA ILE A 139 -3.25 9.16 -1.83
C ILE A 139 -3.68 10.57 -1.41
N ASN A 140 -2.76 11.53 -1.32
CA ASN A 140 -3.09 12.91 -0.99
C ASN A 140 -3.81 13.64 -2.15
N GLY A 141 -3.46 13.33 -3.40
CA GLY A 141 -4.04 13.96 -4.60
C GLY A 141 -5.36 13.36 -5.09
N ILE A 142 -5.78 12.17 -4.63
CA ILE A 142 -6.96 11.49 -5.19
C ILE A 142 -8.32 12.09 -4.78
N GLY A 143 -8.34 13.01 -3.81
CA GLY A 143 -9.58 13.60 -3.27
C GLY A 143 -10.44 12.56 -2.56
N LYS A 144 -11.72 12.44 -2.95
CA LYS A 144 -12.67 11.47 -2.35
C LYS A 144 -12.56 10.05 -2.92
N ARG A 145 -11.77 9.86 -3.99
CA ARG A 145 -11.55 8.55 -4.61
C ARG A 145 -10.70 7.66 -3.71
N LYS A 146 -10.64 6.37 -4.03
CA LYS A 146 -9.71 5.40 -3.42
C LYS A 146 -8.56 5.13 -4.40
N LEU A 147 -7.37 4.82 -3.89
CA LEU A 147 -6.24 4.43 -4.75
C LEU A 147 -6.29 2.92 -5.03
N MET A 148 -6.33 2.57 -6.31
CA MET A 148 -6.14 1.21 -6.81
C MET A 148 -4.86 1.17 -7.63
N LEU A 149 -4.03 0.15 -7.41
CA LEU A 149 -2.82 -0.08 -8.20
C LEU A 149 -3.03 -1.37 -8.99
N GLY A 150 -2.93 -1.30 -10.32
CA GLY A 150 -2.84 -2.46 -11.20
C GLY A 150 -1.39 -2.73 -11.52
N ILE A 151 -0.83 -3.80 -10.96
CA ILE A 151 0.55 -4.22 -11.21
C ILE A 151 0.54 -5.27 -12.30
N ALA A 152 1.27 -5.03 -13.39
CA ALA A 152 1.49 -6.01 -14.46
C ALA A 152 2.87 -6.66 -14.30
N ASP A 153 2.93 -7.98 -14.36
CA ASP A 153 4.18 -8.74 -14.36
C ASP A 153 4.77 -8.94 -15.77
N GLU A 154 5.86 -9.69 -15.87
CA GLU A 154 6.55 -9.96 -17.13
C GLU A 154 5.76 -10.80 -18.14
N GLU A 155 4.76 -11.56 -17.69
CA GLU A 155 3.88 -12.37 -18.54
C GLU A 155 2.58 -11.60 -18.89
N GLY A 156 2.40 -10.40 -18.35
CA GLY A 156 1.21 -9.57 -18.52
C GLY A 156 0.09 -9.89 -17.54
N ASP A 157 0.36 -10.74 -16.54
CA ASP A 157 -0.59 -11.09 -15.49
C ASP A 157 -0.79 -9.90 -14.54
N LEU A 158 -2.06 -9.66 -14.18
CA LEU A 158 -2.45 -8.47 -13.42
C LEU A 158 -2.77 -8.79 -11.97
N THR A 159 -2.15 -8.04 -11.06
CA THR A 159 -2.49 -8.05 -9.63
C THR A 159 -2.89 -6.67 -9.14
N TYR A 160 -4.08 -6.60 -8.53
CA TYR A 160 -4.63 -5.36 -8.02
C TYR A 160 -4.46 -5.19 -6.51
N TYR A 161 -4.12 -3.97 -6.10
CA TYR A 161 -4.04 -3.58 -4.69
C TYR A 161 -4.90 -2.35 -4.40
N SER A 162 -5.67 -2.40 -3.32
CA SER A 162 -6.22 -1.22 -2.67
C SER A 162 -5.19 -0.63 -1.72
N VAL A 163 -4.97 0.69 -1.81
CA VAL A 163 -3.99 1.40 -1.01
C VAL A 163 -4.63 2.63 -0.37
N LYS A 164 -4.35 2.85 0.92
CA LYS A 164 -4.83 4.03 1.65
C LYS A 164 -4.03 4.29 2.92
N PHE A 165 -4.05 5.54 3.37
CA PHE A 165 -3.76 5.83 4.78
C PHE A 165 -4.71 5.06 5.68
N PHE A 166 -4.18 4.58 6.79
CA PHE A 166 -4.86 3.73 7.73
C PHE A 166 -4.66 4.28 9.13
N ARG A 167 -5.75 4.39 9.89
CA ARG A 167 -5.65 4.82 11.29
C ARG A 167 -5.58 3.60 12.19
N MET A 168 -4.46 3.43 12.84
CA MET A 168 -4.25 2.38 13.84
C MET A 168 -4.95 2.79 15.15
N ARG A 169 -5.83 1.94 15.69
CA ARG A 169 -6.52 2.15 16.98
C ARG A 169 -6.78 0.83 17.68
N GLY A 170 -6.41 0.74 18.96
CA GLY A 170 -6.73 -0.36 19.85
C GLY A 170 -7.56 0.08 21.05
N LYS A 171 -7.73 -0.82 22.02
CA LYS A 171 -8.58 -0.61 23.21
C LYS A 171 -7.81 -0.62 24.52
N MET A 172 -6.51 -0.91 24.50
CA MET A 172 -5.70 -0.99 25.71
C MET A 172 -5.44 0.41 26.27
N LYS A 173 -5.45 0.52 27.60
CA LYS A 173 -4.88 1.68 28.29
C LYS A 173 -3.37 1.47 28.41
N GLU A 174 -2.60 2.50 28.09
CA GLU A 174 -1.14 2.47 28.25
C GLU A 174 -0.78 2.79 29.71
N GLU A 175 0.20 2.08 30.26
CA GLU A 175 0.80 2.41 31.55
C GLU A 175 1.60 3.70 31.50
N GLU A 176 1.53 4.47 32.58
CA GLU A 176 2.26 5.73 32.74
C GLU A 176 3.75 5.48 32.99
N SER A 177 4.07 4.55 33.88
CA SER A 177 5.43 4.21 34.28
C SER A 177 5.62 2.73 34.58
N TYR A 178 6.89 2.30 34.54
CA TYR A 178 7.33 1.00 34.99
C TYR A 178 8.50 1.18 35.94
N GLU A 179 8.48 0.48 37.07
CA GLU A 179 9.54 0.50 38.08
C GLU A 179 10.13 -0.90 38.22
N GLY A 180 11.41 -0.98 38.58
CA GLY A 180 12.14 -2.25 38.70
C GLY A 180 13.34 -2.38 37.75
N ASN A 181 14.11 -3.44 37.97
CA ASN A 181 15.37 -3.68 37.27
C ASN A 181 15.20 -4.64 36.08
N ILE A 182 15.84 -4.29 34.96
CA ILE A 182 15.91 -5.09 33.73
C ILE A 182 17.36 -5.47 33.48
N THR A 183 17.68 -6.76 33.48
CA THR A 183 19.04 -7.25 33.22
C THR A 183 19.29 -7.39 31.72
N VAL A 184 20.24 -6.64 31.18
CA VAL A 184 20.61 -6.66 29.76
C VAL A 184 21.63 -7.76 29.48
N MET A 185 21.28 -8.71 28.61
CA MET A 185 22.04 -9.92 28.29
C MET A 185 22.26 -10.04 26.78
N GLY A 186 23.39 -9.56 26.25
CA GLY A 186 23.66 -9.66 24.82
C GLY A 186 22.57 -8.96 23.99
N ASP A 187 21.86 -9.70 23.15
CA ASP A 187 20.79 -9.22 22.27
C ASP A 187 19.38 -9.26 22.88
N ARG A 188 19.26 -9.58 24.18
CA ARG A 188 17.98 -9.66 24.91
C ARG A 188 18.11 -9.09 26.31
N SER A 189 16.98 -8.98 27.01
CA SER A 189 16.98 -8.62 28.43
C SER A 189 16.04 -9.53 29.23
N MET A 190 16.28 -9.63 30.52
CA MET A 190 15.49 -10.41 31.46
C MET A 190 14.98 -9.53 32.60
N VAL A 191 13.75 -9.75 33.00
CA VAL A 191 13.15 -9.17 34.21
C VAL A 191 12.96 -10.30 35.20
N TRP A 192 13.60 -10.17 36.35
CA TRP A 192 13.53 -11.13 37.47
C TRP A 192 12.65 -10.61 38.60
N ASP A 193 12.35 -9.31 38.59
CA ASP A 193 11.49 -8.66 39.56
C ASP A 193 10.04 -9.12 39.35
N GLU A 194 9.43 -9.66 40.40
CA GLU A 194 8.10 -10.28 40.32
C GLU A 194 7.00 -9.24 40.01
N GLU A 195 7.05 -8.08 40.64
CA GLU A 195 6.05 -7.02 40.46
C GLU A 195 6.10 -6.46 39.04
N LEU A 196 7.29 -6.09 38.56
CA LEU A 196 7.50 -5.66 37.19
C LEU A 196 7.10 -6.76 36.21
N SER A 197 7.47 -8.02 36.47
CA SER A 197 7.10 -9.14 35.59
C SER A 197 5.59 -9.31 35.46
N LYS A 198 4.84 -9.25 36.56
CA LYS A 198 3.36 -9.30 36.53
C LYS A 198 2.79 -8.13 35.72
N LYS A 199 3.25 -6.91 35.99
CA LYS A 199 2.82 -5.71 35.28
C LYS A 199 3.08 -5.78 33.77
N LEU A 200 4.22 -6.33 33.37
CA LEU A 200 4.58 -6.54 31.96
C LEU A 200 3.69 -7.58 31.29
N GLN A 201 3.33 -8.66 31.99
CA GLN A 201 2.46 -9.71 31.48
C GLN A 201 1.03 -9.19 31.25
N GLU A 202 0.48 -8.45 32.20
CA GLU A 202 -0.84 -7.78 32.09
C GLU A 202 -0.88 -6.82 30.90
N ASN A 203 0.25 -6.16 30.62
CA ASN A 203 0.41 -5.24 29.49
C ASN A 203 0.92 -5.91 28.21
N PHE A 204 1.07 -7.23 28.20
CA PHE A 204 1.55 -8.03 27.06
C PHE A 204 2.90 -7.57 26.50
N ILE A 205 3.84 -7.15 27.35
CA ILE A 205 5.21 -6.77 26.99
C ILE A 205 6.16 -7.94 27.27
N GLY A 206 7.05 -8.25 26.32
CA GLY A 206 7.97 -9.37 26.46
C GLY A 206 7.33 -10.74 26.26
N ARG A 207 8.05 -11.78 26.67
CA ARG A 207 7.61 -13.17 26.65
C ARG A 207 7.91 -13.77 28.01
N THR A 208 6.91 -14.37 28.64
CA THR A 208 7.12 -15.18 29.85
C THR A 208 8.15 -16.26 29.56
N PHE A 209 9.22 -16.28 30.34
CA PHE A 209 10.27 -17.27 30.29
C PHE A 209 9.97 -18.39 31.28
N GLU A 210 9.73 -18.02 32.54
CA GLU A 210 9.33 -18.87 33.66
C GLU A 210 8.33 -18.10 34.54
N GLU A 211 7.83 -18.72 35.62
CA GLU A 211 6.99 -18.05 36.60
C GLU A 211 7.70 -16.78 37.12
N ASN A 212 7.02 -15.63 37.04
CA ASN A 212 7.54 -14.32 37.44
C ASN A 212 8.83 -13.86 36.72
N VAL A 213 9.17 -14.44 35.55
CA VAL A 213 10.33 -14.03 34.76
C VAL A 213 9.92 -13.69 33.33
N VAL A 214 10.26 -12.48 32.87
CA VAL A 214 9.93 -11.99 31.52
C VAL A 214 11.19 -11.74 30.71
N GLN A 215 11.27 -12.36 29.53
CA GLN A 215 12.26 -12.03 28.51
C GLN A 215 11.78 -10.89 27.63
N LEU A 216 12.63 -9.89 27.42
CA LEU A 216 12.37 -8.71 26.61
C LEU A 216 13.28 -8.66 25.39
N SER A 217 12.74 -8.14 24.28
CA SER A 217 13.59 -7.63 23.19
C SER A 217 14.31 -6.33 23.61
N LEU A 218 15.38 -5.98 22.89
CA LEU A 218 16.07 -4.70 23.12
C LEU A 218 15.14 -3.49 22.93
N MET A 219 14.21 -3.55 21.98
CA MET A 219 13.23 -2.50 21.75
C MET A 219 12.24 -2.38 22.91
N GLU A 220 11.71 -3.49 23.42
CA GLU A 220 10.82 -3.48 24.59
C GLU A 220 11.57 -2.97 25.83
N THR A 221 12.85 -3.32 25.99
CA THR A 221 13.69 -2.76 27.05
C THR A 221 13.87 -1.26 26.91
N ALA A 222 14.16 -0.74 25.71
CA ALA A 222 14.26 0.70 25.49
C ALA A 222 12.97 1.44 25.86
N TYR A 223 11.83 0.89 25.46
CA TYR A 223 10.51 1.43 25.80
C TYR A 223 10.31 1.51 27.33
N LEU A 224 10.61 0.42 28.05
CA LEU A 224 10.45 0.39 29.51
C LEU A 224 11.41 1.33 30.24
N VAL A 225 12.66 1.44 29.76
CA VAL A 225 13.64 2.37 30.32
C VAL A 225 13.20 3.83 30.11
N GLU A 226 12.60 4.14 28.96
CA GLU A 226 12.02 5.47 28.72
C GLU A 226 10.84 5.75 29.66
N LYS A 227 10.10 4.70 30.06
CA LYS A 227 8.97 4.76 31.00
C LYS A 227 9.38 4.59 32.48
N GLY A 228 10.67 4.68 32.81
CA GLY A 228 11.17 4.74 34.19
C GLY A 228 11.89 3.48 34.69
N ALA A 229 11.82 2.35 33.98
CA ALA A 229 12.48 1.13 34.41
C ALA A 229 14.02 1.26 34.34
N THR A 230 14.74 0.49 35.15
CA THR A 230 16.20 0.59 35.24
C THR A 230 16.88 -0.55 34.49
N ALA A 231 17.53 -0.26 33.36
CA ALA A 231 18.38 -1.24 32.67
C ALA A 231 19.74 -1.40 33.36
N MET A 232 20.11 -2.64 33.66
CA MET A 232 21.34 -3.04 34.32
C MET A 232 22.17 -3.96 33.41
N LYS A 233 23.46 -3.69 33.26
CA LYS A 233 24.40 -4.59 32.58
C LYS A 233 25.51 -4.98 33.55
N GLY A 234 25.44 -6.21 34.08
CA GLY A 234 26.15 -6.55 35.31
C GLY A 234 25.71 -5.61 36.44
N ASN A 235 26.66 -5.05 37.18
CA ASN A 235 26.38 -4.11 38.28
C ASN A 235 26.21 -2.65 37.82
N LYS A 236 26.25 -2.38 36.50
CA LYS A 236 26.21 -1.01 35.97
C LYS A 236 24.81 -0.65 35.46
N LYS A 237 24.25 0.41 36.01
CA LYS A 237 23.05 1.08 35.48
C LYS A 237 23.36 1.73 34.13
N LEU A 238 22.50 1.49 33.14
CA LEU A 238 22.57 2.12 31.83
C LEU A 238 21.54 3.26 31.75
N SER A 239 21.99 4.46 31.38
CA SER A 239 21.08 5.50 30.93
C SER A 239 20.43 5.09 29.60
N LEU A 240 19.24 5.64 29.28
CA LEU A 240 18.56 5.40 28.00
C LEU A 240 19.51 5.63 26.80
N LYS A 241 20.26 6.73 26.82
CA LYS A 241 21.26 7.05 25.77
C LYS A 241 22.32 5.95 25.63
N SER A 242 22.83 5.43 26.74
CA SER A 242 23.84 4.36 26.74
C SER A 242 23.26 3.03 26.27
N PHE A 243 22.03 2.72 26.70
CA PHE A 243 21.31 1.53 26.27
C PHE A 243 21.02 1.56 24.77
N ILE A 244 20.50 2.67 24.23
CA ILE A 244 20.26 2.82 22.79
C ILE A 244 21.56 2.70 21.98
N LYS A 245 22.66 3.32 22.44
CA LYS A 245 23.97 3.18 21.79
C LYS A 245 24.44 1.71 21.74
N TYR A 246 24.20 0.96 22.82
CA TYR A 246 24.49 -0.48 22.87
C TYR A 246 23.61 -1.25 21.89
N ALA A 247 22.29 -1.03 21.94
CA ALA A 247 21.32 -1.76 21.16
C ALA A 247 21.43 -1.50 19.65
N LYS A 248 21.79 -0.27 19.24
CA LYS A 248 22.07 0.07 17.83
C LYS A 248 23.18 -0.76 17.19
N LYS A 249 24.17 -1.20 17.98
CA LYS A 249 25.25 -2.06 17.46
C LYS A 249 24.74 -3.46 17.06
N ILE A 250 23.66 -3.91 17.68
CA ILE A 250 23.06 -5.24 17.47
C ILE A 250 21.92 -5.13 16.46
N GLN A 251 21.09 -4.09 16.61
CA GLN A 251 19.92 -3.82 15.78
C GLN A 251 19.97 -2.37 15.28
N PRO A 252 20.57 -2.10 14.11
CA PRO A 252 20.77 -0.74 13.60
C PRO A 252 19.50 0.08 13.41
N ASP A 253 18.35 -0.57 13.17
CA ASP A 253 17.05 0.09 12.97
C ASP A 253 16.22 0.26 14.26
N ILE A 254 16.83 0.04 15.44
CA ILE A 254 16.10 0.01 16.72
C ILE A 254 15.35 1.30 17.03
N GLU A 255 15.91 2.48 16.76
CA GLU A 255 15.23 3.74 17.04
C GLU A 255 13.94 3.88 16.23
N ARG A 256 13.98 3.48 14.96
CA ARG A 256 12.82 3.51 14.08
C ARG A 256 11.74 2.53 14.56
N ARG A 257 12.15 1.32 14.95
CA ARG A 257 11.23 0.32 15.52
C ARG A 257 10.66 0.76 16.87
N LEU A 258 11.47 1.38 17.73
CA LEU A 258 11.04 1.92 19.01
C LEU A 258 10.02 3.04 18.81
N TYR A 259 10.27 3.95 17.85
CA TYR A 259 9.34 5.03 17.54
C TYR A 259 7.97 4.49 17.12
N ALA A 260 7.93 3.52 16.20
CA ALA A 260 6.71 2.84 15.80
C ALA A 260 6.07 2.03 16.94
N TYR A 261 6.86 1.36 17.77
CA TYR A 261 6.33 0.60 18.92
C TYR A 261 5.61 1.52 19.91
N LYS A 262 6.19 2.68 20.20
CA LYS A 262 5.61 3.70 21.10
C LYS A 262 4.29 4.22 20.54
N ASP A 263 4.25 4.62 19.27
CA ASP A 263 3.02 5.13 18.65
C ASP A 263 1.90 4.08 18.63
N LEU A 264 2.25 2.82 18.38
CA LEU A 264 1.29 1.71 18.48
C LEU A 264 0.77 1.54 19.91
N ARG A 265 1.65 1.58 20.91
CA ARG A 265 1.27 1.47 22.34
C ARG A 265 0.38 2.63 22.79
N SER A 266 0.74 3.87 22.45
CA SER A 266 -0.06 5.05 22.76
C SER A 266 -1.41 5.09 22.01
N SER A 267 -1.50 4.38 20.89
CA SER A 267 -2.75 4.15 20.17
C SER A 267 -3.59 3.00 20.75
N GLY A 268 -3.21 2.46 21.92
CA GLY A 268 -3.92 1.40 22.63
C GLY A 268 -3.75 0.01 22.02
N LEU A 269 -2.70 -0.21 21.22
CA LEU A 269 -2.44 -1.47 20.52
C LEU A 269 -1.36 -2.30 21.22
N ILE A 270 -1.35 -3.59 20.93
CA ILE A 270 -0.36 -4.53 21.46
C ILE A 270 0.55 -5.01 20.32
N PRO A 271 1.69 -4.34 20.07
CA PRO A 271 2.71 -4.84 19.16
C PRO A 271 3.52 -5.99 19.79
N LYS A 272 3.56 -7.13 19.10
CA LYS A 272 4.48 -8.26 19.37
C LYS A 272 5.38 -8.49 18.17
N THR A 273 6.47 -9.26 18.34
CA THR A 273 7.35 -9.62 17.22
C THR A 273 6.59 -10.22 16.04
N GLY A 274 6.83 -9.67 14.84
CA GLY A 274 6.30 -10.13 13.56
C GLY A 274 7.23 -11.08 12.81
N PHE A 275 8.36 -11.49 13.41
CA PHE A 275 9.44 -12.21 12.74
C PHE A 275 8.96 -13.45 11.97
N LYS A 276 8.05 -14.24 12.56
CA LYS A 276 7.47 -15.44 11.91
C LYS A 276 6.66 -15.15 10.63
N PHE A 277 6.41 -13.88 10.34
CA PHE A 277 5.63 -13.40 9.19
C PHE A 277 6.39 -12.35 8.37
N GLY A 278 7.73 -12.26 8.49
CA GLY A 278 8.53 -11.32 7.70
C GLY A 278 8.21 -9.85 7.95
N SER A 279 7.58 -9.50 9.07
CA SER A 279 7.28 -8.12 9.47
C SER A 279 7.96 -7.77 10.79
N HIS A 280 8.05 -6.48 11.11
CA HIS A 280 8.59 -6.06 12.40
C HIS A 280 7.63 -6.40 13.53
N PHE A 281 6.33 -6.15 13.32
CA PHE A 281 5.30 -6.42 14.31
C PHE A 281 4.13 -7.23 13.76
N ARG A 282 3.56 -8.05 14.65
CA ARG A 282 2.15 -8.45 14.61
C ARG A 282 1.43 -7.62 15.67
N VAL A 283 0.34 -6.96 15.30
CA VAL A 283 -0.32 -5.98 16.18
C VAL A 283 -1.74 -6.40 16.47
N TYR A 284 -2.11 -6.40 17.74
CA TYR A 284 -3.43 -6.74 18.25
C TYR A 284 -4.18 -5.47 18.71
N ARG A 285 -5.50 -5.47 18.55
CA ARG A 285 -6.40 -4.37 18.99
C ARG A 285 -7.02 -4.61 20.36
N GLU A 286 -7.06 -5.87 20.77
CA GLU A 286 -7.76 -6.41 21.94
C GLU A 286 -6.82 -7.41 22.62
N HIS A 287 -7.25 -7.97 23.75
CA HIS A 287 -6.44 -8.90 24.54
C HIS A 287 -6.00 -10.11 23.70
N ILE A 288 -4.75 -10.54 23.92
CA ILE A 288 -4.19 -11.71 23.23
C ILE A 288 -4.93 -12.96 23.71
N GLY A 289 -5.65 -13.64 22.83
CA GLY A 289 -6.47 -14.82 23.14
C GLY A 289 -7.93 -14.66 22.73
N GLU A 290 -8.43 -13.42 22.66
CA GLU A 290 -9.81 -13.10 22.26
C GLU A 290 -9.93 -12.82 20.75
N GLY A 291 -8.80 -12.78 20.04
CA GLY A 291 -8.76 -12.63 18.58
C GLY A 291 -7.36 -12.84 17.98
N HIS A 292 -7.29 -13.04 16.65
CA HIS A 292 -6.03 -13.06 15.92
C HIS A 292 -5.49 -11.64 15.71
N ALA A 293 -4.16 -11.45 15.71
CA ALA A 293 -3.55 -10.17 15.32
C ALA A 293 -4.04 -9.77 13.91
N PRO A 294 -4.83 -8.69 13.74
CA PRO A 294 -5.35 -8.33 12.43
C PRO A 294 -4.29 -7.73 11.51
N TYR A 295 -3.16 -7.25 12.06
CA TYR A 295 -2.17 -6.47 11.31
C TYR A 295 -0.78 -7.06 11.39
N LEU A 296 -0.10 -7.08 10.25
CA LEU A 296 1.36 -7.15 10.17
C LEU A 296 1.87 -5.76 9.85
N VAL A 297 2.71 -5.20 10.73
CA VAL A 297 3.29 -3.87 10.56
C VAL A 297 4.76 -4.01 10.21
N HIS A 298 5.16 -3.42 9.09
CA HIS A 298 6.55 -3.27 8.69
C HIS A 298 6.93 -1.79 8.74
N VAL A 299 8.01 -1.48 9.44
CA VAL A 299 8.43 -0.11 9.75
C VAL A 299 9.48 0.33 8.74
N ILE A 300 9.23 1.44 8.06
CA ILE A 300 10.04 1.95 6.95
C ILE A 300 10.34 3.44 7.15
N PRO A 301 11.45 3.98 6.62
CA PRO A 301 11.69 5.42 6.60
C PRO A 301 10.77 6.14 5.60
N GLU A 302 10.61 7.46 5.74
CA GLU A 302 9.83 8.30 4.80
C GLU A 302 10.30 8.15 3.35
N ASN A 303 11.59 8.00 3.10
CA ASN A 303 12.17 7.87 1.76
C ASN A 303 12.33 6.41 1.29
N TYR A 304 11.57 5.46 1.86
CA TYR A 304 11.69 4.04 1.57
C TYR A 304 11.51 3.71 0.08
N LYS A 305 12.45 2.93 -0.44
CA LYS A 305 12.49 2.41 -1.81
C LYS A 305 12.65 0.90 -1.77
N SER A 306 11.98 0.21 -2.69
CA SER A 306 11.97 -1.26 -2.79
C SER A 306 11.51 -1.68 -4.20
N THR A 307 11.28 -2.98 -4.42
CA THR A 307 10.68 -3.54 -5.63
C THR A 307 9.20 -3.87 -5.39
N TRP A 308 8.37 -3.87 -6.43
CA TRP A 308 7.00 -4.36 -6.30
C TRP A 308 6.93 -5.84 -5.90
N THR A 309 7.94 -6.64 -6.27
CA THR A 309 8.06 -8.03 -5.84
C THR A 309 8.16 -8.18 -4.33
N GLU A 310 8.92 -7.32 -3.63
CA GLU A 310 9.00 -7.30 -2.16
C GLU A 310 7.66 -6.93 -1.52
N ILE A 311 6.99 -5.89 -2.04
CA ILE A 311 5.67 -5.46 -1.56
C ILE A 311 4.63 -6.56 -1.79
N SER A 312 4.62 -7.17 -2.97
CA SER A 312 3.72 -8.26 -3.33
C SER A 312 3.93 -9.47 -2.41
N ARG A 313 5.19 -9.86 -2.15
CA ARG A 313 5.52 -10.92 -1.18
C ARG A 313 4.99 -10.62 0.21
N ALA A 314 5.20 -9.40 0.71
CA ALA A 314 4.72 -9.00 2.03
C ALA A 314 3.18 -9.03 2.13
N VAL A 315 2.49 -8.51 1.11
CA VAL A 315 1.01 -8.52 1.06
C VAL A 315 0.46 -9.94 0.91
N ARG A 316 1.09 -10.79 0.08
CA ARG A 316 0.72 -12.20 -0.09
C ARG A 316 0.89 -12.99 1.21
N LEU A 317 1.99 -12.76 1.92
CA LEU A 317 2.25 -13.37 3.23
C LEU A 317 1.22 -12.93 4.26
N ALA A 318 0.88 -11.64 4.32
CA ALA A 318 -0.17 -11.16 5.22
C ALA A 318 -1.53 -11.82 4.90
N ASN A 319 -1.90 -11.89 3.61
CA ASN A 319 -3.15 -12.51 3.18
C ASN A 319 -3.22 -14.01 3.49
N SER A 320 -2.12 -14.77 3.34
CA SER A 320 -2.12 -16.22 3.61
C SER A 320 -2.40 -16.55 5.07
N VAL A 321 -2.03 -15.65 6.00
CA VAL A 321 -2.32 -15.78 7.43
C VAL A 321 -3.52 -14.94 7.89
N ARG A 322 -4.36 -14.50 6.95
CA ARG A 322 -5.58 -13.70 7.16
C ARG A 322 -5.33 -12.40 7.95
N LYS A 323 -4.23 -11.71 7.64
CA LYS A 323 -3.83 -10.42 8.21
C LYS A 323 -3.74 -9.35 7.14
N GLN A 324 -3.80 -8.09 7.56
CA GLN A 324 -3.60 -6.95 6.67
C GLN A 324 -2.15 -6.45 6.79
N MET A 325 -1.52 -6.20 5.65
CA MET A 325 -0.18 -5.62 5.60
C MET A 325 -0.26 -4.11 5.78
N ILE A 326 0.49 -3.59 6.74
CA ILE A 326 0.57 -2.17 7.09
C ILE A 326 2.04 -1.75 7.03
N PHE A 327 2.33 -0.65 6.35
CA PHE A 327 3.62 -0.01 6.36
C PHE A 327 3.56 1.20 7.29
N ALA A 328 4.35 1.19 8.37
CA ALA A 328 4.51 2.30 9.29
C ALA A 328 5.68 3.17 8.81
N ILE A 329 5.36 4.37 8.32
CA ILE A 329 6.31 5.33 7.76
C ILE A 329 6.80 6.20 8.91
N ALA A 330 8.02 5.95 9.35
CA ALA A 330 8.63 6.65 10.48
C ALA A 330 9.42 7.86 9.98
N GLY A 331 8.94 9.03 10.36
CA GLY A 331 9.33 10.33 9.85
C GLY A 331 9.34 11.41 10.92
N SER A 332 8.82 12.60 10.58
CA SER A 332 8.48 13.62 11.59
C SER A 332 7.32 13.18 12.51
N GLY A 333 6.41 12.38 11.95
CA GLY A 333 5.36 11.64 12.63
C GLY A 333 5.42 10.15 12.27
N ILE A 334 4.34 9.43 12.57
CA ILE A 334 4.13 8.08 12.03
C ILE A 334 2.84 8.03 11.24
N ASP A 335 2.98 7.83 9.93
CA ASP A 335 1.87 7.51 9.05
C ASP A 335 1.79 6.02 8.80
N TYR A 336 0.58 5.50 8.64
CA TYR A 336 0.37 4.10 8.31
C TYR A 336 -0.31 3.98 6.96
N ILE A 337 0.31 3.26 6.03
CA ILE A 337 -0.30 2.90 4.74
C ILE A 337 -0.67 1.43 4.76
N ARG A 338 -1.94 1.14 4.48
CA ARG A 338 -2.40 -0.23 4.26
C ARG A 338 -2.37 -0.55 2.78
N ILE A 339 -1.72 -1.65 2.44
CA ILE A 339 -1.74 -2.25 1.09
C ILE A 339 -2.45 -3.59 1.19
N LYS A 340 -3.55 -3.75 0.47
CA LYS A 340 -4.37 -4.96 0.49
C LYS A 340 -4.66 -5.41 -0.94
N ARG A 341 -4.30 -6.66 -1.27
CA ARG A 341 -4.71 -7.30 -2.55
C ARG A 341 -6.23 -7.30 -2.66
N MET A 342 -6.72 -6.97 -3.84
CA MET A 342 -8.15 -7.01 -4.15
C MET A 342 -8.38 -7.63 -5.52
N THR A 343 -9.62 -8.05 -5.73
CA THR A 343 -10.15 -8.33 -7.06
C THR A 343 -11.08 -7.17 -7.39
N PRO A 344 -10.88 -6.47 -8.52
CA PRO A 344 -11.72 -5.34 -8.92
C PRO A 344 -13.19 -5.67 -8.94
#